data_AF-A0A948VNL4-F1
#
_entry.id   AF-A0A948VNL4-F1
#
_cell.length_a   1.000
_cell.length_b   1.000
_cell.length_c   1.000
_cell.angle_alpha   90.00
_cell.angle_beta   90.00
_cell.angle_gamma   90.00
#
_symmetry.space_group_name_H-M   'P 1'
#
loop_
_entity.id
_entity.type
_entity.pdbx_description
1 polymer ?
#
loop_
_entity_poly.entity_id
_entity_poly.type
_entity_poly.pdbx_seq_one_letter_code
_entity_poly.pdbx_strand_id
1 'polypeptide(L)'
;MDRASSRLVTTAHRPLMLASVTSAAEALVCLEAGADIIDAKDPLGGALGALAAETIRDIAARAKAVGRPVSATIGDVECASEVMCQAVRSVAATGVDYVKAGFLPGGEPRAAIAALGRLDLPKARLVGVLFADLDPDFGLIENMAASGFAGVLIDTSDKEKGSLTGFGNLGELSEFIGKARANGLFAGLAGSLGLDDVAPLARLGPDILGFRGALCLDSRRTFAIDEASVKRIRSRLDAVCAPDTRAAG
;
A
#
# COMPACT_ATOMS: atom_id res chain seq x y z
N MET A 1 1.64 8.18 -44.95
CA MET A 1 0.16 8.08 -45.02
C MET A 1 -0.20 6.63 -44.79
N ASP A 2 -1.08 6.21 -43.89
CA ASP A 2 -1.53 6.70 -42.60
C ASP A 2 -2.16 5.48 -41.89
N ARG A 3 -2.07 5.49 -40.56
CA ARG A 3 -2.83 4.75 -39.52
C ARG A 3 -3.64 3.49 -39.88
N ALA A 4 -3.42 2.42 -39.11
CA ALA A 4 -4.25 2.14 -37.93
C ALA A 4 -3.89 0.76 -37.32
N SER A 5 -2.88 0.72 -36.45
CA SER A 5 -2.78 -0.38 -35.48
C SER A 5 -3.66 -0.02 -34.29
N SER A 6 -4.72 -0.81 -34.12
CA SER A 6 -5.75 -0.65 -33.11
C SER A 6 -5.18 -0.46 -31.72
N ARG A 7 -5.63 0.60 -31.03
CA ARG A 7 -5.42 0.79 -29.60
C ARG A 7 -5.96 -0.43 -28.87
N LEU A 8 -5.08 -1.16 -28.19
CA LEU A 8 -5.48 -2.08 -27.13
C LEU A 8 -6.28 -1.28 -26.13
N VAL A 9 -7.60 -1.51 -26.10
CA VAL A 9 -8.45 -1.10 -25.01
C VAL A 9 -8.02 -1.95 -23.81
N THR A 10 -7.08 -1.43 -23.02
CA THR A 10 -6.76 -2.00 -21.72
C THR A 10 -8.01 -1.86 -20.87
N THR A 11 -8.71 -2.96 -20.61
CA THR A 11 -9.73 -3.01 -19.55
C THR A 11 -9.10 -2.46 -18.28
N ALA A 12 -9.63 -1.35 -17.76
CA ALA A 12 -9.08 -0.67 -16.59
C ALA A 12 -9.05 -1.66 -15.42
N HIS A 13 -7.85 -2.05 -14.98
CA HIS A 13 -7.68 -2.83 -13.77
C HIS A 13 -8.10 -1.98 -12.58
N ARG A 14 -9.08 -2.45 -11.80
CA ARG A 14 -9.53 -1.75 -10.59
C ARG A 14 -8.52 -2.00 -9.47
N PRO A 15 -7.80 -0.98 -8.98
CA PRO A 15 -6.91 -1.19 -7.85
C PRO A 15 -7.71 -1.62 -6.62
N LEU A 16 -7.11 -2.49 -5.83
CA LEU A 16 -7.63 -2.89 -4.53
C LEU A 16 -7.57 -1.71 -3.56
N MET A 17 -8.63 -1.55 -2.77
CA MET A 17 -8.68 -0.57 -1.69
C MET A 17 -7.99 -1.12 -0.44
N LEU A 18 -6.83 -0.59 -0.09
CA LEU A 18 -6.16 -0.87 1.18
C LEU A 18 -6.54 0.20 2.21
N ALA A 19 -7.08 -0.22 3.35
CA ALA A 19 -7.48 0.65 4.45
C ALA A 19 -6.56 0.48 5.66
N SER A 20 -5.82 1.52 6.02
CA SER A 20 -5.00 1.53 7.23
C SER A 20 -5.85 1.82 8.46
N VAL A 21 -5.78 0.93 9.45
CA VAL A 21 -6.58 0.94 10.67
C VAL A 21 -5.68 0.79 11.90
N THR A 22 -6.18 1.30 13.02
CA THR A 22 -5.48 1.31 14.32
C THR A 22 -6.07 0.32 15.33
N SER A 23 -7.23 -0.27 15.02
CA SER A 23 -7.94 -1.18 15.92
C SER A 23 -8.81 -2.19 15.15
N ALA A 24 -9.20 -3.26 15.84
CA ALA A 24 -10.14 -4.23 15.30
C ALA A 24 -11.54 -3.64 15.03
N ALA A 25 -11.95 -2.60 15.76
CA ALA A 25 -13.21 -1.91 15.51
C ALA A 25 -13.17 -1.13 14.19
N GLU A 26 -12.10 -0.37 13.94
CA GLU A 26 -11.90 0.30 12.66
C GLU A 26 -11.79 -0.70 11.50
N ALA A 27 -11.14 -1.85 11.72
CA ALA A 27 -11.07 -2.93 10.73
C ALA A 27 -12.45 -3.41 10.30
N LEU A 28 -13.37 -3.65 11.24
CA LEU A 28 -14.74 -4.09 10.94
C LEU A 28 -15.49 -3.06 10.10
N VAL A 29 -15.43 -1.77 10.48
CA VAL A 29 -16.06 -0.69 9.70
C VAL A 29 -15.53 -0.66 8.27
N CYS A 30 -14.21 -0.75 8.08
CA CYS A 30 -13.60 -0.77 6.76
C CYS A 30 -14.01 -2.00 5.93
N LEU A 31 -14.07 -3.18 6.55
CA LEU A 31 -14.47 -4.43 5.89
C LEU A 31 -15.93 -4.37 5.41
N GLU A 32 -16.85 -3.92 6.27
CA GLU A 32 -18.28 -3.78 5.96
C GLU A 32 -18.53 -2.72 4.88
N ALA A 33 -17.72 -1.66 4.86
CA ALA A 33 -17.79 -0.60 3.87
C ALA A 33 -17.05 -0.90 2.55
N GLY A 34 -16.42 -2.07 2.43
CA GLY A 34 -15.89 -2.59 1.14
C GLY A 34 -14.39 -2.41 0.91
N ALA A 35 -13.59 -2.27 1.97
CA ALA A 35 -12.12 -2.37 1.86
C ALA A 35 -11.71 -3.78 1.37
N ASP A 36 -10.75 -3.81 0.45
CA ASP A 36 -10.26 -5.07 -0.13
C ASP A 36 -9.12 -5.68 0.71
N ILE A 37 -8.31 -4.83 1.36
CA ILE A 37 -7.17 -5.19 2.21
C ILE A 37 -7.22 -4.34 3.48
N ILE A 38 -6.99 -4.97 4.64
CA ILE A 38 -6.83 -4.26 5.91
C ILE A 38 -5.34 -4.12 6.23
N ASP A 39 -4.94 -2.93 6.67
CA ASP A 39 -3.56 -2.63 7.02
C ASP A 39 -3.44 -2.15 8.46
N ALA A 40 -2.77 -2.92 9.31
CA ALA A 40 -2.51 -2.55 10.70
C ALA A 40 -1.30 -1.61 10.76
N LYS A 41 -1.55 -0.33 11.05
CA LYS A 41 -0.55 0.74 11.03
C LYS A 41 -0.86 1.79 12.09
N ASP A 42 0.14 2.17 12.87
CA ASP A 42 0.04 3.26 13.84
C ASP A 42 0.39 4.60 13.19
N PRO A 43 -0.58 5.53 13.01
CA PRO A 43 -0.27 6.83 12.46
C PRO A 43 0.54 7.73 13.41
N LEU A 44 0.52 7.48 14.72
CA LEU A 44 1.25 8.28 15.71
C LEU A 44 2.72 7.83 15.81
N GLY A 45 3.00 6.56 15.51
CA GLY A 45 4.36 5.99 15.45
C GLY A 45 5.16 6.32 14.19
N GLY A 46 4.75 7.33 13.41
CA GLY A 46 5.47 7.81 12.23
C GLY A 46 4.83 7.47 10.87
N ALA A 47 5.67 7.37 9.84
CA ALA A 47 5.28 7.14 8.47
C ALA A 47 4.76 5.71 8.26
N LEU A 48 5.39 4.72 8.88
CA LEU A 48 5.02 3.29 8.89
C LEU A 48 4.99 2.72 10.32
N GLY A 49 4.61 3.53 11.31
CA GLY A 49 4.52 3.12 12.72
C GLY A 49 3.83 1.77 12.93
N ALA A 50 4.38 0.95 13.82
CA ALA A 50 3.85 -0.38 14.15
C ALA A 50 2.84 -0.32 15.30
N LEU A 51 1.77 -1.10 15.20
CA LEU A 51 0.87 -1.35 16.32
C LEU A 51 1.43 -2.45 17.23
N ALA A 52 0.91 -2.53 18.45
CA ALA A 52 1.19 -3.65 19.36
C ALA A 52 0.77 -5.00 18.75
N ALA A 53 1.52 -6.07 19.05
CA ALA A 53 1.30 -7.39 18.47
C ALA A 53 -0.10 -7.95 18.78
N GLU A 54 -0.65 -7.67 19.96
CA GLU A 54 -2.01 -8.02 20.37
C GLU A 54 -3.03 -7.35 19.45
N THR A 55 -2.89 -6.04 19.21
CA THR A 55 -3.77 -5.27 18.33
C THR A 55 -3.71 -5.80 16.90
N ILE A 56 -2.52 -6.12 16.38
CA ILE A 56 -2.36 -6.70 15.05
C ILE A 56 -3.07 -8.06 14.96
N ARG A 57 -2.92 -8.91 15.99
CA ARG A 57 -3.61 -10.22 16.07
C ARG A 57 -5.13 -10.06 16.04
N ASP A 58 -5.68 -9.10 16.79
CA ASP A 58 -7.11 -8.84 16.80
C ASP A 58 -7.63 -8.35 15.44
N ILE A 59 -6.91 -7.43 14.80
CA ILE A 59 -7.23 -6.96 13.44
C ILE A 59 -7.19 -8.12 12.44
N ALA A 60 -6.13 -8.93 12.48
CA ALA A 60 -5.95 -10.08 11.61
C ALA A 60 -7.07 -11.11 11.78
N ALA A 61 -7.52 -11.35 13.01
CA ALA A 61 -8.64 -12.26 13.28
C ALA A 61 -9.95 -11.76 12.64
N ARG A 62 -10.25 -10.45 12.69
CA ARG A 62 -11.45 -9.89 12.05
C ARG A 62 -11.41 -9.99 10.53
N ALA A 63 -10.30 -9.61 9.91
CA ALA A 63 -10.14 -9.69 8.46
C ALA A 63 -10.26 -11.13 7.95
N LYS A 64 -9.61 -12.08 8.64
CA LYS A 64 -9.67 -13.51 8.27
C LYS A 64 -11.05 -14.13 8.42
N ALA A 65 -11.83 -13.71 9.41
CA ALA A 65 -13.20 -14.20 9.60
C ALA A 65 -14.11 -13.95 8.38
N VAL A 66 -13.78 -12.95 7.55
CA VAL A 66 -14.48 -12.62 6.31
C VAL A 66 -13.64 -12.86 5.06
N GLY A 67 -12.54 -13.62 5.17
CA GLY A 67 -11.68 -14.01 4.05
C GLY A 67 -10.93 -12.86 3.39
N ARG A 68 -10.61 -11.79 4.13
CA ARG A 68 -9.85 -10.64 3.62
C ARG A 68 -8.38 -10.69 4.05
N PRO A 69 -7.44 -10.32 3.16
CA PRO A 69 -6.03 -10.25 3.48
C PRO A 69 -5.76 -9.12 4.47
N VAL A 70 -4.77 -9.34 5.34
CA VAL A 70 -4.27 -8.35 6.28
C VAL A 70 -2.78 -8.11 6.05
N SER A 71 -2.39 -6.84 6.08
CA SER A 71 -1.01 -6.38 6.11
C SER A 71 -0.71 -5.66 7.41
N ALA A 72 0.56 -5.60 7.81
CA ALA A 72 0.99 -4.79 8.94
C ALA A 72 2.39 -4.21 8.71
N THR A 73 2.64 -3.02 9.22
CA THR A 73 3.95 -2.36 9.15
C THR A 73 4.86 -2.81 10.30
N ILE A 74 6.17 -2.85 10.04
CA ILE A 74 7.19 -3.19 11.06
C ILE A 74 7.61 -2.00 11.94
N GLY A 75 7.11 -0.80 11.66
CA GLY A 75 7.54 0.44 12.30
C GLY A 75 8.58 1.20 11.47
N ASP A 76 8.83 2.44 11.85
CA ASP A 76 9.93 3.25 11.33
C ASP A 76 11.23 2.83 12.05
N VAL A 77 11.77 1.69 11.62
CA VAL A 77 12.99 1.11 12.18
C VAL A 77 14.21 1.52 11.37
N GLU A 78 15.39 1.45 12.00
CA GLU A 78 16.67 1.62 11.31
C GLU A 78 16.78 0.65 10.13
N CYS A 79 17.29 1.12 9.00
CA CYS A 79 17.54 0.33 7.79
C CYS A 79 18.81 -0.54 7.94
N ALA A 80 18.78 -1.40 8.96
CA ALA A 80 19.83 -2.33 9.33
C ALA A 80 19.28 -3.76 9.34
N SER A 81 20.05 -4.69 8.76
CA SER A 81 19.59 -6.06 8.48
C SER A 81 19.03 -6.79 9.70
N GLU A 82 19.73 -6.76 10.83
CA GLU A 82 19.31 -7.48 12.05
C GLU A 82 18.02 -6.88 12.64
N VAL A 83 17.97 -5.54 12.73
CA VAL A 83 16.82 -4.80 13.27
C VAL A 83 15.57 -5.07 12.45
N MET A 84 15.67 -4.95 11.13
CA MET A 84 14.55 -5.22 10.23
C MET A 84 14.13 -6.70 10.25
N CYS A 85 15.07 -7.64 10.28
CA CYS A 85 14.77 -9.06 10.39
C CYS A 85 13.98 -9.38 11.66
N GLN A 86 14.40 -8.82 12.80
CA GLN A 86 13.72 -9.04 14.07
C GLN A 86 12.30 -8.44 14.07
N ALA A 87 12.13 -7.24 13.52
CA ALA A 87 10.83 -6.59 13.41
C ALA A 87 9.89 -7.36 12.46
N VAL A 88 10.40 -7.82 11.31
CA VAL A 88 9.64 -8.64 10.35
C VAL A 88 9.18 -9.95 10.97
N ARG A 89 10.06 -10.69 11.69
CA ARG A 89 9.67 -11.93 12.38
C ARG A 89 8.57 -11.68 13.40
N SER A 90 8.69 -10.60 14.17
CA SER A 90 7.72 -10.22 15.21
C SER A 90 6.34 -9.94 14.60
N VAL A 91 6.29 -9.17 13.52
CA VAL A 91 5.03 -8.88 12.82
C VAL A 91 4.48 -10.12 12.11
N ALA A 92 5.31 -10.90 11.42
CA ALA A 92 4.86 -12.13 10.76
C ALA A 92 4.21 -13.14 11.74
N ALA A 93 4.72 -13.22 12.97
CA ALA A 93 4.19 -14.09 14.02
C ALA A 93 2.77 -13.70 14.49
N THR A 94 2.30 -12.48 14.20
CA THR A 94 0.91 -12.05 14.49
C THR A 94 -0.11 -12.70 13.55
N GLY A 95 0.36 -13.39 12.51
CA GLY A 95 -0.48 -14.09 11.56
C GLY A 95 -0.97 -13.22 10.41
N VAL A 96 -0.30 -12.12 10.09
CA VAL A 96 -0.63 -11.33 8.89
C VAL A 96 -0.24 -12.04 7.60
N ASP A 97 -0.90 -11.68 6.48
CA ASP A 97 -0.58 -12.22 5.16
C ASP A 97 0.58 -11.45 4.52
N TYR A 98 0.71 -10.16 4.84
CA TYR A 98 1.78 -9.30 4.34
C TYR A 98 2.48 -8.53 5.46
N VAL A 99 3.81 -8.47 5.41
CA VAL A 99 4.62 -7.63 6.28
C VAL A 99 5.23 -6.50 5.46
N LYS A 100 4.95 -5.25 5.84
CA LYS A 100 5.44 -4.05 5.16
C LYS A 100 6.69 -3.51 5.84
N ALA A 101 7.77 -3.43 5.07
CA ALA A 101 9.06 -2.91 5.50
C ALA A 101 9.41 -1.64 4.73
N GLY A 102 9.58 -0.52 5.44
CA GLY A 102 10.02 0.75 4.85
C GLY A 102 11.54 0.84 4.74
N PHE A 103 12.02 1.37 3.62
CA PHE A 103 13.44 1.62 3.40
C PHE A 103 13.69 3.12 3.39
N LEU A 104 13.90 3.68 4.58
CA LEU A 104 14.27 5.09 4.76
C LEU A 104 15.74 5.32 4.32
N PRO A 105 16.07 6.54 3.86
CA PRO A 105 17.46 6.91 3.55
C PRO A 105 18.39 6.77 4.76
N GLY A 106 19.70 6.55 4.50
CA GLY A 106 20.73 6.57 5.54
C GLY A 106 21.13 5.21 6.13
N GLY A 107 20.80 4.10 5.47
CA GLY A 107 21.27 2.76 5.84
C GLY A 107 21.69 1.92 4.64
N GLU A 108 21.66 0.60 4.78
CA GLU A 108 22.13 -0.38 3.78
C GLU A 108 20.95 -1.17 3.18
N PRO A 109 20.06 -0.54 2.38
CA PRO A 109 18.80 -1.14 1.97
C PRO A 109 18.98 -2.44 1.17
N ARG A 110 20.03 -2.54 0.34
CA ARG A 110 20.30 -3.77 -0.43
C ARG A 110 20.69 -4.93 0.48
N ALA A 111 21.52 -4.69 1.49
CA ALA A 111 21.89 -5.71 2.47
C ALA A 111 20.67 -6.13 3.29
N ALA A 112 19.85 -5.18 3.72
CA ALA A 112 18.62 -5.45 4.46
C ALA A 112 17.62 -6.27 3.62
N ILE A 113 17.36 -5.90 2.36
CA ILE A 113 16.49 -6.64 1.44
C ILE A 113 16.98 -8.09 1.28
N ALA A 114 18.28 -8.29 1.05
CA ALA A 114 18.86 -9.62 0.90
C ALA A 114 18.77 -10.46 2.18
N ALA A 115 18.90 -9.83 3.36
CA ALA A 115 18.73 -10.51 4.65
C ALA A 115 17.26 -10.91 4.88
N LEU A 116 16.32 -9.99 4.60
CA LEU A 116 14.89 -10.24 4.71
C LEU A 116 14.42 -11.38 3.81
N GLY A 117 14.95 -11.48 2.58
CA GLY A 117 14.64 -12.57 1.64
C GLY A 117 15.11 -13.96 2.08
N ARG A 118 15.95 -14.06 3.11
CA ARG A 118 16.42 -15.34 3.68
C ARG A 118 15.60 -15.78 4.89
N LEU A 119 14.63 -14.99 5.33
CA LEU A 119 13.77 -15.34 6.45
C LEU A 119 12.81 -16.46 6.07
N ASP A 120 12.66 -17.44 6.95
CA ASP A 120 11.60 -18.43 6.85
C ASP A 120 10.29 -17.84 7.41
N LEU A 121 9.41 -17.41 6.51
CA LEU A 121 8.12 -16.82 6.82
C LEU A 121 7.01 -17.71 6.22
N PRO A 122 6.56 -18.76 6.92
CA PRO A 122 5.74 -19.83 6.33
C PRO A 122 4.35 -19.38 5.85
N LYS A 123 3.89 -18.20 6.26
CA LYS A 123 2.56 -17.66 5.93
C LYS A 123 2.61 -16.25 5.35
N ALA A 124 3.53 -15.42 5.82
CA ALA A 124 3.56 -14.00 5.48
C ALA A 124 4.50 -13.73 4.30
N ARG A 125 4.10 -12.80 3.43
CA ARG A 125 4.92 -12.33 2.32
C ARG A 125 5.41 -10.92 2.55
N LEU A 126 6.58 -10.59 2.02
CA LEU A 126 7.19 -9.28 2.21
C LEU A 126 6.71 -8.26 1.19
N VAL A 127 6.53 -7.03 1.64
CA VAL A 127 6.20 -5.88 0.81
C VAL A 127 7.14 -4.74 1.17
N GLY A 128 7.89 -4.24 0.19
CA GLY A 128 8.79 -3.11 0.38
C GLY A 128 8.03 -1.80 0.28
N VAL A 129 8.41 -0.81 1.07
CA VAL A 129 7.85 0.55 0.98
C VAL A 129 8.97 1.54 0.74
N LEU A 130 8.84 2.33 -0.33
CA LEU A 130 9.70 3.44 -0.68
C LEU A 130 8.94 4.76 -0.46
N PHE A 131 9.66 5.86 -0.27
CA PHE A 131 9.08 7.14 0.12
C PHE A 131 9.26 8.19 -0.98
N ALA A 132 8.15 8.67 -1.55
CA ALA A 132 8.17 9.60 -2.68
C ALA A 132 8.82 10.95 -2.36
N ASP A 133 8.70 11.41 -1.13
CA ASP A 133 9.22 12.69 -0.64
C ASP A 133 10.68 12.62 -0.14
N LEU A 134 11.35 11.48 -0.34
CA LEU A 134 12.73 11.23 0.10
C LEU A 134 13.64 10.67 -1.02
N ASP A 135 13.37 11.03 -2.28
CA ASP A 135 14.16 10.62 -3.46
C ASP A 135 14.39 9.09 -3.56
N PRO A 136 13.32 8.32 -3.82
CA PRO A 136 13.37 6.86 -3.68
C PRO A 136 14.24 6.17 -4.76
N ASP A 137 15.15 5.29 -4.35
CA ASP A 137 15.92 4.43 -5.28
C ASP A 137 15.04 3.29 -5.84
N PHE A 138 14.46 3.49 -7.02
CA PHE A 138 13.72 2.43 -7.74
C PHE A 138 14.62 1.28 -8.22
N GLY A 139 15.95 1.40 -8.15
CA GLY A 139 16.90 0.28 -8.26
C GLY A 139 16.68 -0.81 -7.20
N LEU A 140 16.07 -0.49 -6.07
CA LEU A 140 15.75 -1.47 -5.03
C LEU A 140 14.66 -2.46 -5.45
N ILE A 141 13.82 -2.15 -6.43
CA ILE A 141 12.72 -3.00 -6.89
C ILE A 141 13.23 -4.35 -7.40
N GLU A 142 14.31 -4.35 -8.20
CA GLU A 142 14.94 -5.57 -8.71
C GLU A 142 15.52 -6.42 -7.57
N ASN A 143 16.13 -5.76 -6.57
CA ASN A 143 16.66 -6.44 -5.39
C ASN A 143 15.55 -7.10 -4.56
N MET A 144 14.41 -6.41 -4.38
CA MET A 144 13.23 -6.94 -3.69
C MET A 144 12.66 -8.16 -4.42
N ALA A 145 12.53 -8.07 -5.74
CA ALA A 145 12.05 -9.18 -6.56
C ALA A 145 12.97 -10.41 -6.47
N ALA A 146 14.28 -10.20 -6.62
CA ALA A 146 15.28 -11.26 -6.47
C ALA A 146 15.28 -11.90 -5.06
N SER A 147 14.82 -11.15 -4.05
CA SER A 147 14.72 -11.59 -2.66
C SER A 147 13.33 -12.17 -2.30
N GLY A 148 12.45 -12.38 -3.28
CA GLY A 148 11.16 -13.04 -3.08
C GLY A 148 10.06 -12.16 -2.48
N PHE A 149 10.21 -10.83 -2.52
CA PHE A 149 9.13 -9.93 -2.12
C PHE A 149 7.90 -10.14 -3.01
N ALA A 150 6.72 -9.89 -2.47
CA ALA A 150 5.46 -10.00 -3.20
C ALA A 150 5.11 -8.74 -3.98
N GLY A 151 5.53 -7.59 -3.47
CA GLY A 151 5.16 -6.30 -4.01
C GLY A 151 6.00 -5.16 -3.44
N VAL A 152 5.80 -3.99 -4.01
CA VAL A 152 6.40 -2.74 -3.56
C VAL A 152 5.34 -1.63 -3.56
N LEU A 153 5.38 -0.80 -2.52
CA LEU A 153 4.53 0.37 -2.35
C LEU A 153 5.35 1.66 -2.37
N ILE A 154 4.74 2.73 -2.88
CA ILE A 154 5.17 4.10 -2.61
C ILE A 154 4.24 4.69 -1.54
N ASP A 155 4.81 5.35 -0.52
CA ASP A 155 4.10 6.16 0.47
C ASP A 155 4.83 7.51 0.61
N THR A 156 4.33 8.41 1.45
CA THR A 156 5.05 9.61 1.89
C THR A 156 5.61 9.41 3.30
N SER A 157 6.71 10.05 3.64
CA SER A 157 7.23 10.07 5.01
C SER A 157 6.60 11.22 5.80
N ASP A 158 6.68 12.43 5.22
CA ASP A 158 6.12 13.65 5.78
C ASP A 158 4.62 13.75 5.47
N LYS A 159 3.81 13.74 6.53
CA LYS A 159 2.35 13.76 6.42
C LYS A 159 1.75 15.16 6.34
N GLU A 160 2.57 16.19 6.53
CA GLU A 160 2.14 17.60 6.48
C GLU A 160 2.40 18.25 5.11
N LYS A 161 3.32 17.69 4.32
CA LYS A 161 3.72 18.28 3.03
C LYS A 161 2.77 17.99 1.86
N GLY A 162 1.71 17.20 2.05
CA GLY A 162 0.63 17.01 1.07
C GLY A 162 0.43 15.56 0.59
N SER A 163 -0.38 15.40 -0.48
CA SER A 163 -0.67 14.11 -1.12
C SER A 163 0.50 13.64 -1.99
N LEU A 164 0.59 12.33 -2.24
CA LEU A 164 1.56 11.71 -3.15
C LEU A 164 1.66 12.44 -4.50
N THR A 165 0.51 12.86 -5.04
CA THR A 165 0.39 13.59 -6.31
C THR A 165 1.03 14.98 -6.28
N GLY A 166 1.35 15.50 -5.10
CA GLY A 166 2.10 16.75 -4.90
C GLY A 166 3.62 16.60 -4.93
N PHE A 167 4.16 15.38 -4.77
CA PHE A 167 5.61 15.12 -4.76
C PHE A 167 6.10 14.40 -6.00
N GLY A 168 5.37 13.35 -6.40
CA GLY A 168 5.69 12.60 -7.62
C GLY A 168 4.94 13.19 -8.79
N ASN A 169 5.64 13.46 -9.89
CA ASN A 169 4.91 13.65 -11.14
C ASN A 169 4.32 12.29 -11.58
N LEU A 170 3.18 12.30 -12.28
CA LEU A 170 2.51 11.07 -12.71
C LEU A 170 3.41 10.16 -13.58
N GLY A 171 4.44 10.71 -14.21
CA GLY A 171 5.45 9.97 -14.96
C GLY A 171 6.32 9.08 -14.08
N GLU A 172 6.83 9.59 -12.98
CA GLU A 172 7.63 8.82 -12.00
C GLU A 172 6.82 7.69 -11.38
N LEU A 173 5.55 7.94 -11.03
CA LEU A 173 4.66 6.90 -10.52
C LEU A 173 4.37 5.83 -11.58
N SER A 174 4.24 6.23 -12.85
CA SER A 174 4.09 5.28 -13.96
C SER A 174 5.35 4.45 -14.18
N GLU A 175 6.54 5.04 -14.05
CA GLU A 175 7.81 4.33 -14.13
C GLU A 175 7.94 3.31 -13.00
N PHE A 176 7.64 3.72 -11.77
CA PHE A 176 7.60 2.84 -10.60
C PHE A 176 6.70 1.62 -10.83
N ILE A 177 5.45 1.84 -11.26
CA ILE A 177 4.50 0.75 -11.56
C ILE A 177 5.04 -0.15 -12.67
N GLY A 178 5.58 0.44 -13.74
CA GLY A 178 6.16 -0.30 -14.85
C GLY A 178 7.31 -1.21 -14.40
N LYS A 179 8.20 -0.68 -13.55
CA LYS A 179 9.37 -1.41 -13.04
C LYS A 179 8.97 -2.54 -12.09
N ALA A 180 8.01 -2.31 -11.19
CA ALA A 180 7.46 -3.36 -10.34
C ALA A 180 6.85 -4.50 -11.17
N ARG A 181 6.00 -4.15 -12.14
CA ARG A 181 5.34 -5.12 -13.03
C ARG A 181 6.35 -5.92 -13.86
N ALA A 182 7.38 -5.27 -14.40
CA ALA A 182 8.44 -5.94 -15.17
C ALA A 182 9.21 -6.98 -14.35
N ASN A 183 9.24 -6.82 -13.02
CA ASN A 183 9.88 -7.73 -12.08
C ASN A 183 8.89 -8.72 -11.41
N GLY A 184 7.64 -8.78 -11.87
CA GLY A 184 6.62 -9.70 -11.32
C GLY A 184 6.11 -9.31 -9.92
N LEU A 185 6.33 -8.07 -9.49
CA LEU A 185 5.84 -7.53 -8.24
C LEU A 185 4.51 -6.79 -8.45
N PHE A 186 3.59 -6.89 -7.49
CA PHE A 186 2.47 -5.95 -7.45
C PHE A 186 2.96 -4.56 -7.02
N ALA A 187 2.31 -3.51 -7.53
CA ALA A 187 2.61 -2.12 -7.23
C ALA A 187 1.46 -1.47 -6.47
N GLY A 188 1.76 -0.82 -5.34
CA GLY A 188 0.79 -0.02 -4.60
C GLY A 188 1.19 1.44 -4.46
N LEU A 189 0.20 2.32 -4.42
CA LEU A 189 0.42 3.76 -4.17
C LEU A 189 -0.36 4.18 -2.90
N ALA A 190 0.31 4.90 -2.03
CA ALA A 190 -0.22 5.49 -0.80
C ALA A 190 0.44 6.86 -0.56
N GLY A 191 0.13 7.50 0.57
CA GLY A 191 0.69 8.81 0.91
C GLY A 191 -0.36 9.91 0.81
N SER A 192 -1.06 10.14 1.92
CA SER A 192 -2.07 11.21 2.07
C SER A 192 -3.10 11.30 0.92
N LEU A 193 -3.43 10.16 0.30
CA LEU A 193 -4.37 10.09 -0.81
C LEU A 193 -5.77 10.55 -0.40
N GLY A 194 -6.35 11.43 -1.21
CA GLY A 194 -7.73 11.91 -1.13
C GLY A 194 -8.62 11.34 -2.24
N LEU A 195 -9.88 11.77 -2.24
CA LEU A 195 -10.86 11.35 -3.25
C LEU A 195 -10.47 11.76 -4.68
N ASP A 196 -9.88 12.94 -4.81
CA ASP A 196 -9.50 13.51 -6.11
C ASP A 196 -8.27 12.81 -6.71
N ASP A 197 -7.46 12.14 -5.88
CA ASP A 197 -6.31 11.35 -6.32
C ASP A 197 -6.72 10.01 -6.94
N VAL A 198 -7.90 9.48 -6.59
CA VAL A 198 -8.33 8.13 -7.01
C VAL A 198 -8.34 7.97 -8.53
N ALA A 199 -8.96 8.92 -9.24
CA ALA A 199 -9.11 8.82 -10.69
C ALA A 199 -7.78 8.95 -11.47
N PRO A 200 -6.91 9.94 -11.23
CA PRO A 200 -5.63 10.03 -11.91
C PRO A 200 -4.73 8.83 -11.58
N LEU A 201 -4.68 8.39 -10.31
CA LEU A 201 -3.81 7.27 -9.92
C LEU A 201 -4.29 5.92 -10.45
N ALA A 202 -5.60 5.65 -10.43
CA ALA A 202 -6.13 4.40 -10.98
C ALA A 202 -5.86 4.25 -12.48
N ARG A 203 -5.79 5.36 -13.24
CA ARG A 203 -5.42 5.32 -14.67
C ARG A 203 -3.97 4.92 -14.92
N LEU A 204 -3.08 5.06 -13.95
CA LEU A 204 -1.71 4.54 -14.04
C LEU A 204 -1.66 3.01 -13.92
N GLY A 205 -2.76 2.40 -13.48
CA GLY A 205 -2.89 0.95 -13.30
C GLY A 205 -2.05 0.35 -12.17
N PRO A 206 -2.01 0.93 -10.95
CA PRO A 206 -1.48 0.21 -9.79
C PRO A 206 -2.42 -0.94 -9.40
N ASP A 207 -1.89 -1.90 -8.66
CA ASP A 207 -2.68 -3.01 -8.10
C ASP A 207 -3.40 -2.60 -6.81
N ILE A 208 -2.85 -1.63 -6.06
CA ILE A 208 -3.35 -1.20 -4.75
C ILE A 208 -3.33 0.32 -4.63
N LEU A 209 -4.40 0.91 -4.08
CA LEU A 209 -4.40 2.27 -3.53
C LEU A 209 -4.63 2.23 -2.01
N GLY A 210 -3.73 2.86 -1.24
CA GLY A 210 -3.73 2.84 0.22
C GLY A 210 -4.22 4.13 0.85
N PHE A 211 -5.17 4.02 1.77
CA PHE A 211 -5.83 5.17 2.41
C PHE A 211 -5.82 5.07 3.93
N ARG A 212 -5.62 6.24 4.59
CA ARG A 212 -5.89 6.44 6.02
C ARG A 212 -6.69 7.71 6.22
N GLY A 213 -6.08 8.87 5.94
CA GLY A 213 -6.68 10.19 6.18
C GLY A 213 -8.06 10.31 5.56
N ALA A 214 -8.19 10.01 4.26
CA ALA A 214 -9.47 10.06 3.54
C ALA A 214 -10.54 9.07 4.01
N LEU A 215 -10.22 8.15 4.91
CA LEU A 215 -11.18 7.23 5.53
C LEU A 215 -11.62 7.71 6.93
N CYS A 216 -10.94 8.70 7.49
CA CYS A 216 -11.19 9.23 8.82
C CYS A 216 -12.09 10.49 8.77
N LEU A 217 -12.73 10.79 9.90
CA LEU A 217 -13.43 12.06 10.12
C LEU A 217 -12.51 13.24 9.79
N ASP A 218 -13.08 14.24 9.11
CA ASP A 218 -12.40 15.47 8.66
C ASP A 218 -11.13 15.24 7.82
N SER A 219 -11.00 14.06 7.21
CA SER A 219 -9.77 13.62 6.52
C SER A 219 -8.52 13.57 7.42
N ARG A 220 -8.69 13.52 8.75
CA ARG A 220 -7.59 13.55 9.72
C ARG A 220 -7.16 12.14 10.09
N ARG A 221 -5.93 11.75 9.71
CA ARG A 221 -5.41 10.37 9.89
C ARG A 221 -5.37 9.86 11.33
N THR A 222 -5.41 10.74 12.33
CA THR A 222 -5.42 10.39 13.76
C THR A 222 -6.83 10.31 14.35
N PHE A 223 -7.86 10.67 13.58
CA PHE A 223 -9.25 10.60 14.00
C PHE A 223 -9.83 9.22 13.65
N ALA A 224 -11.01 8.91 14.22
CA ALA A 224 -11.70 7.66 13.95
C ALA A 224 -12.05 7.51 12.46
N ILE A 225 -12.01 6.27 11.97
CA ILE A 225 -12.59 5.90 10.67
C ILE A 225 -14.08 6.28 10.63
N ASP A 226 -14.48 6.86 9.50
CA ASP A 226 -15.86 7.21 9.17
C ASP A 226 -16.37 6.32 8.04
N GLU A 227 -17.41 5.53 8.32
CA GLU A 227 -17.99 4.57 7.37
C GLU A 227 -18.42 5.24 6.05
N ALA A 228 -18.99 6.45 6.12
CA ALA A 228 -19.42 7.20 4.94
C ALA A 228 -18.23 7.58 4.06
N SER A 229 -17.11 7.98 4.66
CA SER A 229 -15.85 8.27 3.97
C SER A 229 -15.27 7.02 3.29
N VAL A 230 -15.29 5.86 3.97
CA VAL A 230 -14.86 4.59 3.35
C VAL A 230 -15.73 4.25 2.13
N LYS A 231 -17.06 4.30 2.26
CA LYS A 231 -18.01 4.06 1.17
C LYS A 231 -17.83 5.03 0.00
N ARG A 232 -17.47 6.29 0.29
CA ARG A 232 -17.20 7.31 -0.72
C ARG A 232 -15.96 6.98 -1.56
N ILE A 233 -14.87 6.54 -0.92
CA ILE A 233 -13.66 6.09 -1.63
C ILE A 233 -13.95 4.83 -2.46
N ARG A 234 -14.63 3.83 -1.88
CA ARG A 234 -15.06 2.62 -2.59
C ARG A 234 -15.86 2.94 -3.85
N SER A 235 -16.88 3.79 -3.71
CA SER A 235 -17.73 4.21 -4.83
C SER A 235 -16.94 4.93 -5.93
N ARG A 236 -15.95 5.75 -5.55
CA ARG A 236 -15.09 6.44 -6.50
C ARG A 236 -14.19 5.47 -7.27
N LEU A 237 -13.61 4.48 -6.59
CA LEU A 237 -12.82 3.42 -7.24
C LEU A 237 -13.68 2.62 -8.23
N ASP A 238 -14.90 2.27 -7.86
CA ASP A 238 -15.81 1.53 -8.73
C ASP A 238 -16.23 2.33 -9.96
N ALA A 239 -16.49 3.64 -9.79
CA ALA A 239 -16.85 4.53 -10.89
C ALA A 239 -15.72 4.72 -11.92
N VAL A 240 -14.46 4.71 -11.49
CA VAL A 240 -13.31 4.89 -12.40
C VAL A 240 -13.04 3.64 -13.25
N CYS A 241 -13.46 2.47 -12.77
CA CYS A 241 -13.19 1.19 -13.41
C CYS A 241 -14.42 0.57 -14.09
N ALA A 242 -15.58 1.24 -14.01
CA ALA A 242 -16.74 0.88 -14.79
C ALA A 242 -16.44 1.06 -16.30
N PRO A 243 -16.78 0.09 -17.16
CA PRO A 243 -16.64 0.27 -18.59
C PRO A 243 -17.50 1.45 -19.07
N ASP A 244 -16.93 2.29 -19.94
CA ASP A 244 -17.61 3.44 -20.53
C ASP A 244 -18.90 2.97 -21.24
N THR A 245 -20.05 3.14 -20.59
CA THR A 245 -21.35 2.76 -21.13
C THR A 245 -21.87 3.76 -22.16
N ARG A 246 -21.05 4.75 -22.57
CA ARG A 246 -21.42 5.86 -23.46
C ARG A 246 -20.89 5.74 -24.91
N ALA A 247 -20.34 4.60 -25.32
CA ALA A 247 -19.88 4.38 -26.69
C ALA A 247 -20.81 3.50 -27.55
N ALA A 248 -22.04 3.25 -27.10
CA ALA A 248 -23.07 2.54 -27.87
C ALA A 248 -24.37 3.35 -27.84
N GLY A 249 -24.44 4.38 -28.67
CA GLY A 249 -25.62 5.20 -28.89
C GLY A 249 -25.51 5.89 -30.24
#